data_AF-A0A536TL32-F1
#
_entry.id   AF-A0A536TL32-F1
#
_cell.length_a   1.000
_cell.length_b   1.000
_cell.length_c   1.000
_cell.angle_alpha   90.00
_cell.angle_beta   90.00
_cell.angle_gamma   90.00
#
_symmetry.space_group_name_H-M   'P 1'
#
loop_
_entity.id
_entity.type
_entity.pdbx_description
1 polymer ?
#
loop_
_entity_poly.entity_id
_entity_poly.type
_entity_poly.pdbx_seq_one_letter_code
_entity_poly.pdbx_strand_id
1 'polypeptide(L)'
;MDVDSLSHVEQCKTLREEIMHHIREADRTGFWAVTAAGAVYAWLFVNKVSLTAAWYLPPAIILFSGLRALASTRRMMDIAKYLMRIETISFGNDDNLCGWERHFQTHVGHYTVFSPAVFSIVFWIGLLAASFVTSWWLSPCAC
;
A
#
# COMPACT_ATOMS: atom_id res chain seq x y z
N MET A 1 -6.33 -6.12 -39.74
CA MET A 1 -5.24 -5.80 -38.78
C MET A 1 -5.75 -4.60 -38.01
N ASP A 2 -6.52 -4.91 -36.98
CA ASP A 2 -7.76 -4.18 -36.69
C ASP A 2 -7.56 -3.14 -35.60
N VAL A 3 -8.14 -1.97 -35.83
CA VAL A 3 -8.03 -0.75 -35.01
C VAL A 3 -8.38 -1.00 -33.53
N ASP A 4 -9.25 -1.98 -33.25
CA ASP A 4 -9.60 -2.42 -31.89
C ASP A 4 -8.39 -2.95 -31.09
N SER A 5 -7.52 -3.74 -31.73
CA SER A 5 -6.35 -4.31 -31.05
C SER A 5 -5.35 -3.24 -30.61
N LEU A 6 -5.21 -2.17 -31.40
CA LEU A 6 -4.36 -1.02 -31.07
C LEU A 6 -4.92 -0.25 -29.86
N SER A 7 -6.25 -0.08 -29.81
CA SER A 7 -6.94 0.61 -28.71
C SER A 7 -6.80 -0.13 -27.37
N HIS A 8 -6.92 -1.46 -27.37
CA HIS A 8 -6.75 -2.26 -26.16
C HIS A 8 -5.31 -2.26 -25.61
N VAL A 9 -4.31 -2.21 -26.49
CA VAL A 9 -2.91 -2.09 -26.08
C VAL A 9 -2.64 -0.75 -25.42
N GLU A 10 -3.21 0.34 -25.93
CA GLU A 10 -3.12 1.67 -25.30
C GLU A 10 -3.80 1.70 -23.93
N GLN A 11 -5.00 1.14 -23.81
CA GLN A 11 -5.71 1.01 -22.53
C GLN A 11 -4.90 0.23 -21.50
N CYS A 12 -4.27 -0.88 -21.90
CA CYS A 12 -3.41 -1.69 -21.03
C CYS A 12 -2.20 -0.89 -20.52
N LYS A 13 -1.56 -0.11 -21.39
CA LYS A 13 -0.45 0.78 -21.01
C LYS A 13 -0.90 1.84 -20.01
N THR A 14 -2.00 2.52 -20.28
CA THR A 14 -2.55 3.55 -19.39
C THR A 14 -2.87 2.97 -18.02
N LEU A 15 -3.53 1.80 -17.94
CA LEU A 15 -3.84 1.17 -16.65
C LEU A 15 -2.59 0.77 -15.87
N ARG A 16 -1.55 0.28 -16.55
CA ARG A 16 -0.28 -0.04 -15.90
C ARG A 16 0.39 1.22 -15.34
N GLU A 17 0.32 2.33 -16.04
CA GLU A 17 0.80 3.62 -15.55
C GLU A 17 0.01 4.10 -14.32
N GLU A 18 -1.32 3.90 -14.29
CA GLU A 18 -2.14 4.18 -13.11
C GLU A 18 -1.74 3.34 -11.90
N ILE A 19 -1.51 2.03 -12.08
CA ILE A 19 -1.02 1.15 -11.00
C ILE A 19 0.34 1.64 -10.49
N MET A 20 1.27 1.95 -11.39
CA MET A 20 2.60 2.45 -11.03
C MET A 20 2.52 3.79 -10.29
N HIS A 21 1.59 4.66 -10.69
CA HIS A 21 1.32 5.91 -10.00
C HIS A 21 0.86 5.67 -8.56
N HIS A 22 -0.09 4.76 -8.35
CA HIS A 22 -0.57 4.42 -7.02
C HIS A 22 0.52 3.81 -6.14
N ILE A 23 1.44 2.99 -6.69
CA ILE A 23 2.55 2.39 -5.92
C ILE A 23 3.47 3.49 -5.41
N ARG A 24 3.87 4.43 -6.27
CA ARG A 24 4.70 5.58 -5.88
C ARG A 24 4.02 6.45 -4.83
N GLU A 25 2.71 6.65 -4.94
CA GLU A 25 1.97 7.42 -3.94
C GLU A 25 1.92 6.70 -2.58
N ALA A 26 1.78 5.38 -2.58
CA ALA A 26 1.79 4.55 -1.37
C ALA A 26 3.15 4.61 -0.65
N ASP A 27 4.25 4.42 -1.39
CA ASP A 27 5.61 4.48 -0.84
C ASP A 27 5.92 5.87 -0.27
N ARG A 28 5.54 6.92 -1.00
CA ARG A 28 5.70 8.30 -0.56
C ARG A 28 4.90 8.55 0.72
N THR A 29 3.67 8.06 0.80
CA THR A 29 2.82 8.20 2.00
C THR A 29 3.44 7.48 3.20
N GLY A 30 3.98 6.27 3.00
CA GLY A 30 4.66 5.51 4.04
C GLY A 30 5.88 6.24 4.59
N PHE A 31 6.74 6.75 3.70
CA PHE A 31 7.93 7.52 4.08
C PHE A 31 7.59 8.78 4.87
N TRP A 32 6.61 9.57 4.41
CA TRP A 32 6.18 10.78 5.12
C TRP A 32 5.54 10.47 6.46
N ALA A 33 4.78 9.38 6.58
CA ALA A 33 4.17 8.98 7.84
C ALA A 33 5.21 8.64 8.92
N VAL A 34 6.22 7.83 8.56
CA VAL A 34 7.31 7.46 9.47
C VAL A 34 8.14 8.69 9.86
N THR A 35 8.44 9.54 8.89
CA THR A 35 9.21 10.79 9.13
C THR A 35 8.44 11.74 10.04
N ALA A 36 7.14 11.93 9.82
CA ALA A 36 6.30 12.78 10.66
C ALA A 36 6.18 12.22 12.08
N ALA A 37 5.95 10.91 12.23
CA ALA A 37 5.89 10.27 13.54
C ALA A 37 7.21 10.42 14.32
N GLY A 38 8.36 10.20 13.66
CA GLY A 38 9.68 10.40 14.25
C GLY A 38 9.94 11.85 14.66
N ALA A 39 9.56 12.82 13.82
CA ALA A 39 9.69 14.24 14.14
C ALA A 39 8.85 14.63 15.36
N VAL A 40 7.62 14.11 15.48
CA VAL A 40 6.77 14.35 16.65
C VAL A 40 7.39 13.75 17.91
N TYR A 41 7.89 12.51 17.87
CA TYR A 41 8.59 11.93 19.03
C TYR A 41 9.81 12.73 19.44
N ALA A 42 10.64 13.15 18.48
CA ALA A 42 11.82 13.97 18.75
C ALA A 42 11.43 15.31 19.40
N TRP A 43 10.38 15.95 18.91
CA TRP A 43 9.88 17.21 19.46
C TRP A 43 9.33 17.05 20.88
N LEU A 44 8.55 15.99 21.15
CA LEU A 44 8.03 15.70 22.49
C LEU A 44 9.16 15.44 23.49
N PHE A 45 10.20 14.73 23.06
CA PHE A 45 11.36 14.43 23.88
C PHE A 45 12.14 15.69 24.27
N VAL A 46 12.41 16.58 23.30
CA VAL A 46 13.14 17.84 23.54
C VAL A 46 12.37 18.79 24.45
N ASN A 47 11.05 18.90 24.27
CA ASN A 47 10.21 19.84 25.03
C ASN A 47 9.75 19.28 26.39
N LYS A 48 10.09 18.01 26.71
CA LYS A 48 9.71 17.33 27.97
C LYS A 48 8.22 17.49 28.30
N VAL A 49 7.37 17.31 27.29
CA VAL A 49 5.93 17.51 27.42
C VAL A 49 5.36 16.46 28.38
N SER A 50 4.80 16.91 29.51
CA SER A 50 4.20 16.04 30.52
C SER A 50 2.79 15.54 30.15
N LEU A 51 2.22 16.08 29.07
CA LEU A 51 0.86 15.82 28.64
C LEU A 51 0.75 14.43 27.99
N THR A 52 0.17 13.48 28.71
CA THR A 52 0.07 12.06 28.29
C THR A 52 -0.63 11.89 26.94
N ALA A 53 -1.63 12.74 26.64
CA ALA A 53 -2.33 12.70 25.35
C ALA A 53 -1.42 13.02 24.15
N ALA A 54 -0.39 13.86 24.33
CA ALA A 54 0.51 14.24 23.25
C ALA A 54 1.38 13.05 22.78
N TRP A 55 1.67 12.10 23.67
CA TRP A 55 2.40 10.87 23.36
C TRP A 55 1.60 9.89 22.48
N TYR A 56 0.28 10.04 22.37
CA TYR A 56 -0.56 9.22 21.48
C TYR A 56 -0.74 9.84 20.08
N LEU A 57 -0.15 11.01 19.82
CA LEU A 57 -0.20 11.65 18.51
C LEU A 57 0.53 10.84 17.41
N PRO A 58 1.74 10.30 17.62
CA PRO A 58 2.42 9.49 16.59
C PRO A 58 1.69 8.18 16.22
N PRO A 59 1.15 7.39 17.17
CA PRO A 59 0.29 6.26 16.84
C PRO A 59 -0.92 6.63 15.97
N ALA A 60 -1.53 7.79 16.22
CA ALA A 60 -2.65 8.26 15.40
C ALA A 60 -2.21 8.55 13.96
N ILE A 61 -1.06 9.20 13.76
CA ILE A 61 -0.50 9.45 12.41
C ILE A 61 -0.30 8.13 11.66
N ILE A 62 0.31 7.13 12.32
CA ILE A 62 0.57 5.80 11.74
C ILE A 62 -0.73 5.05 11.42
N LEU A 63 -1.75 5.17 12.28
CA LEU A 63 -3.06 4.56 12.04
C LEU A 63 -3.74 5.16 10.80
N PHE A 64 -3.81 6.49 10.69
CA PHE A 64 -4.42 7.16 9.54
C PHE A 64 -3.65 6.89 8.24
N SER A 65 -2.31 6.84 8.29
CA SER A 65 -1.50 6.49 7.12
C SER A 65 -1.69 5.04 6.69
N GLY A 66 -1.80 4.11 7.64
CA GLY A 66 -2.08 2.70 7.36
C GLY A 66 -3.45 2.51 6.72
N LEU A 67 -4.48 3.21 7.21
CA LEU A 67 -5.82 3.17 6.61
C LEU A 67 -5.82 3.71 5.17
N ARG A 68 -5.09 4.80 4.90
CA ARG A 68 -4.91 5.35 3.55
C ARG A 68 -4.18 4.36 2.64
N ALA A 69 -3.12 3.72 3.13
CA ALA A 69 -2.37 2.71 2.38
C ALA A 69 -3.28 1.53 1.99
N LEU A 70 -4.09 1.03 2.93
CA LEU A 70 -5.07 -0.04 2.67
C LEU A 70 -6.11 0.36 1.62
N ALA A 71 -6.64 1.58 1.69
CA ALA A 71 -7.59 2.09 0.70
C ALA A 71 -6.96 2.14 -0.70
N SER A 72 -5.70 2.58 -0.80
CA SER A 72 -4.93 2.59 -2.06
C SER A 72 -4.72 1.19 -2.62
N THR A 73 -4.31 0.23 -1.78
CA THR A 73 -4.12 -1.17 -2.20
C THR A 73 -5.41 -1.80 -2.72
N ARG A 74 -6.56 -1.52 -2.10
CA ARG A 74 -7.86 -2.00 -2.60
C ARG A 74 -8.15 -1.46 -4.00
N ARG A 75 -7.89 -0.17 -4.23
CA ARG A 75 -8.08 0.45 -5.55
C ARG A 75 -7.15 -0.16 -6.61
N MET A 76 -5.89 -0.40 -6.28
CA MET A 76 -4.96 -1.11 -7.18
C MET A 76 -5.47 -2.50 -7.54
N MET A 77 -6.01 -3.25 -6.58
CA MET A 77 -6.57 -4.59 -6.84
C MET A 77 -7.75 -4.55 -7.82
N ASP A 78 -8.62 -3.54 -7.72
CA ASP A 78 -9.76 -3.43 -8.63
C ASP A 78 -9.29 -3.08 -10.06
N ILE A 79 -8.28 -2.22 -10.20
CA ILE A 79 -7.64 -1.93 -11.49
C ILE A 79 -6.98 -3.19 -12.06
N ALA A 80 -6.25 -3.95 -11.25
CA ALA A 80 -5.60 -5.19 -11.68
C ALA A 80 -6.60 -6.25 -12.15
N LYS A 81 -7.72 -6.42 -11.44
CA LYS A 81 -8.83 -7.32 -11.86
C LYS A 81 -9.44 -6.89 -13.18
N TYR A 82 -9.58 -5.58 -13.39
CA TYR A 82 -10.13 -5.04 -14.63
C TYR A 82 -9.14 -5.23 -15.80
N LEU A 83 -7.85 -5.02 -15.58
CA LEU A 83 -6.79 -5.27 -16.55
C LEU A 83 -6.81 -6.72 -17.03
N MET A 84 -6.89 -7.66 -16.09
CA MET A 84 -6.99 -9.10 -16.37
C MET A 84 -8.23 -9.46 -17.19
N ARG A 85 -9.36 -8.79 -16.93
CA ARG A 85 -10.60 -8.99 -17.71
C ARG A 85 -10.41 -8.54 -19.16
N ILE A 86 -9.80 -7.37 -19.39
CA ILE A 86 -9.50 -6.88 -20.74
C ILE A 86 -8.55 -7.85 -21.44
N GLU A 87 -7.49 -8.27 -20.76
CA GLU A 87 -6.51 -9.21 -21.34
C GLU A 87 -7.17 -10.51 -21.79
N THR A 88 -8.09 -11.05 -20.98
CA THR A 88 -8.83 -12.27 -21.31
C THR A 88 -9.73 -12.09 -22.54
N ILE A 89 -10.39 -10.94 -22.68
CA ILE A 89 -11.30 -10.66 -23.81
C ILE A 89 -10.50 -10.40 -25.10
N SER A 90 -9.41 -9.63 -25.01
CA SER A 90 -8.65 -9.19 -26.18
C SER A 90 -7.65 -10.23 -26.69
N PHE A 91 -7.08 -11.06 -25.81
CA PHE A 91 -6.02 -12.01 -26.16
C PHE A 91 -6.38 -13.48 -25.88
N GLY A 92 -7.64 -13.77 -25.56
CA GLY A 92 -8.10 -15.12 -25.19
C GLY A 92 -7.89 -16.22 -26.24
N ASN A 93 -7.56 -15.87 -27.48
CA ASN A 93 -7.33 -16.80 -28.59
C ASN A 93 -5.85 -16.96 -28.97
N ASP A 94 -4.94 -16.17 -28.39
CA ASP A 94 -3.51 -16.16 -28.71
C ASP A 94 -2.68 -16.61 -27.50
N ASP A 95 -2.49 -17.93 -27.36
CA ASP A 95 -1.75 -18.51 -26.24
C ASP A 95 -0.26 -18.10 -26.20
N ASN A 96 0.26 -17.54 -27.30
CA ASN A 96 1.66 -17.11 -27.42
C ASN A 96 1.91 -15.65 -26.96
N LEU A 97 0.85 -14.87 -26.72
CA LEU A 97 0.92 -13.50 -26.18
C LEU A 97 0.59 -13.46 -24.68
N CYS A 98 0.94 -14.53 -23.97
CA CYS A 98 0.62 -14.71 -22.56
C CYS A 98 1.17 -13.51 -21.75
N GLY A 99 0.30 -12.60 -21.33
CA GLY A 99 0.70 -11.45 -20.54
C GLY A 99 1.17 -11.88 -19.17
N TRP A 100 2.04 -11.05 -18.60
CA TRP A 100 2.67 -11.30 -17.29
C TRP A 100 1.65 -11.61 -16.19
N GLU A 101 0.47 -11.00 -16.22
CA GLU A 101 -0.63 -11.28 -15.29
C GLU A 101 -1.16 -12.72 -15.40
N ARG A 102 -1.44 -13.21 -16.61
CA ARG A 102 -1.88 -14.61 -16.84
C ARG A 102 -0.78 -15.59 -16.45
N HIS A 103 0.49 -15.27 -16.72
CA HIS A 103 1.62 -16.09 -16.29
C HIS A 103 1.67 -16.23 -14.76
N PHE A 104 1.53 -15.11 -14.03
CA PHE A 104 1.50 -15.10 -12.57
C PHE A 104 0.29 -15.83 -11.98
N GLN A 105 -0.90 -15.72 -12.60
CA GLN A 105 -2.07 -16.49 -12.16
C GLN A 105 -1.94 -17.99 -12.38
N THR A 106 -1.38 -18.40 -13.51
CA THR A 106 -1.30 -19.81 -13.89
C THR A 106 -0.19 -20.54 -13.12
N HIS A 107 0.95 -19.88 -12.89
CA HIS A 107 2.11 -20.49 -12.23
C HIS A 107 2.19 -20.22 -10.73
N VAL A 108 1.53 -19.18 -10.24
CA VAL A 108 1.67 -18.70 -8.85
C VAL A 108 0.33 -18.62 -8.13
N GLY A 109 -0.60 -19.48 -8.59
CA GLY A 109 -2.03 -19.49 -8.31
C GLY A 109 -2.44 -19.06 -6.91
N HIS A 110 -3.45 -18.18 -6.83
CA HIS A 110 -4.25 -17.71 -5.68
C HIS A 110 -3.55 -17.24 -4.38
N TYR A 111 -2.31 -17.62 -4.11
CA TYR A 111 -1.58 -17.36 -2.86
C TYR A 111 -0.77 -16.06 -2.89
N THR A 112 -0.55 -15.46 -4.07
CA THR A 112 0.32 -14.28 -4.22
C THR A 112 -0.35 -12.93 -4.11
N VAL A 113 -1.66 -12.79 -4.33
CA VAL A 113 -2.33 -11.49 -4.13
C VAL A 113 -2.56 -11.23 -2.63
N PHE A 114 -2.74 -12.29 -1.84
CA PHE A 114 -2.90 -12.21 -0.39
C PHE A 114 -1.58 -11.89 0.31
N SER A 115 -0.46 -12.39 -0.20
CA SER A 115 0.88 -12.21 0.38
C SER A 115 1.28 -10.72 0.62
N PRO A 116 1.30 -9.81 -0.38
CA PRO A 116 1.73 -8.42 -0.18
C PRO A 116 0.75 -7.60 0.65
N ALA A 117 -0.57 -7.88 0.56
CA ALA A 117 -1.56 -7.24 1.42
C ALA A 117 -1.37 -7.65 2.88
N VAL A 118 -1.11 -8.94 3.14
CA VAL A 118 -0.80 -9.45 4.48
C VAL A 118 0.50 -8.84 5.01
N PHE A 119 1.56 -8.79 4.21
CA PHE A 119 2.82 -8.15 4.61
C PHE A 119 2.60 -6.68 4.97
N SER A 120 1.83 -5.94 4.16
CA SER A 120 1.47 -4.56 4.45
C SER A 120 0.68 -4.42 5.76
N ILE A 121 -0.33 -5.27 5.97
CA ILE A 121 -1.13 -5.28 7.21
C ILE A 121 -0.24 -5.57 8.43
N VAL A 122 0.60 -6.61 8.35
CA VAL A 122 1.52 -7.00 9.43
C VAL A 122 2.50 -5.86 9.72
N PHE A 123 3.04 -5.22 8.67
CA PHE A 123 3.93 -4.07 8.81
C PHE A 123 3.27 -2.90 9.53
N TRP A 124 2.04 -2.53 9.14
CA TRP A 124 1.31 -1.44 9.78
C TRP A 124 0.89 -1.77 11.22
N ILE A 125 0.45 -3.01 11.49
CA ILE A 125 0.15 -3.48 12.84
C ILE A 125 1.42 -3.44 13.71
N GLY A 126 2.55 -3.90 13.18
CA GLY A 126 3.84 -3.86 13.87
C GLY A 126 4.30 -2.45 14.21
N LEU A 127 4.20 -1.52 13.26
CA LEU A 127 4.51 -0.10 13.50
C LEU A 127 3.59 0.53 14.53
N LEU A 128 2.29 0.22 14.48
CA LEU A 128 1.32 0.72 15.44
C LEU A 128 1.63 0.17 16.83
N ALA A 129 1.85 -1.15 16.97
CA ALA A 129 2.22 -1.77 18.23
C ALA A 129 3.53 -1.19 18.80
N ALA A 130 4.57 -1.05 17.97
CA ALA A 130 5.82 -0.41 18.37
C ALA A 130 5.60 1.03 18.87
N SER A 131 4.73 1.79 18.20
CA SER A 131 4.41 3.16 18.61
C SER A 131 3.61 3.22 19.91
N PHE A 132 2.71 2.27 20.16
CA PHE A 132 2.05 2.16 21.45
C PHE A 132 3.03 1.81 22.56
N VAL A 133 3.98 0.90 22.30
CA VAL A 133 5.01 0.50 23.26
C VAL A 133 5.94 1.68 23.59
N THR A 134 6.41 2.42 22.58
CA THR A 134 7.27 3.59 22.81
C THR A 134 6.52 4.70 23.54
N SER A 135 5.26 4.95 23.20
CA SER A 135 4.43 5.93 23.90
C SER A 135 4.16 5.54 25.34
N TRP A 136 3.91 4.26 25.63
CA TRP A 136 3.74 3.78 27.00
C TRP A 136 5.03 3.92 27.81
N TRP A 137 6.17 3.50 27.24
CA TRP A 137 7.47 3.54 27.89
C TRP A 137 7.98 4.96 28.18
N LEU A 138 7.73 5.90 27.27
CA LEU A 138 8.17 7.30 27.40
C LEU A 138 7.16 8.18 28.17
N SER A 139 5.93 7.71 28.38
CA SER A 139 4.93 8.49 29.11
C SER A 139 5.34 8.67 30.58
N PRO A 140 5.18 9.88 31.16
CA PRO A 140 5.56 10.15 32.55
C PRO A 140 4.79 9.32 33.60
N CYS A 141 3.72 8.62 33.20
CA CYS A 141 2.89 7.81 34.07
C CYS A 141 3.44 6.39 34.34
N ALA A 142 4.57 6.00 33.72
CA ALA A 142 5.21 4.71 33.95
C ALA A 142 6.10 4.66 35.22
N CYS A 143 6.20 5.78 35.96
CA CYS A 143 6.81 5.88 37.28
C CYS A 143 5.80 6.44 38.30
#